data_AF-A0A3S3PG51-F1
#
_entry.id   AF-A0A3S3PG51-F1
#
_cell.length_a   1.000
_cell.length_b   1.000
_cell.length_c   1.000
_cell.angle_alpha   90.00
_cell.angle_beta   90.00
_cell.angle_gamma   90.00
#
_symmetry.space_group_name_H-M   'P 1'
#
loop_
_entity.id
_entity.type
_entity.pdbx_description
1 polymer ?
#
loop_
_entity_poly.entity_id
_entity_poly.type
_entity_poly.pdbx_seq_one_letter_code
_entity_poly.pdbx_strand_id
1 'polypeptide(L)'
;MLSNLIIRKEVNKCRFALPFSLRLVAERSVQSTNSSPSSVLRSKQSNGNREKNLEQNPFYAKYAEKIAKVKQNSSETVKRIDAAIEDKEAIELKDRVKRMQTLYTNDPQKASDKWFSSKSLKEVVKLDLLMNHTADEIVDIWSKYHRDKANCVYAVIPTDKYEQIYKTSREFPLFIYPIPRPNADGTNAENDSHYEFMLGQFNGHEIYFTPLIMYQTHKENATPVMVIHHYPELQNSKNLVLMSGEYDSKMLNLLEAQCLSNQIQLYYAGEDIKKRLLLYKFNREPNCFSYIEVINEFQNSLVIK
;
A
#
# COMPACT_ATOMS: atom_id res chain seq x y z
N MET A 1 -21.09 23.43 -29.63
CA MET A 1 -21.39 24.73 -28.96
C MET A 1 -21.34 24.46 -27.46
N LEU A 2 -20.19 24.73 -26.84
CA LEU A 2 -19.91 25.95 -26.08
C LEU A 2 -20.78 26.10 -24.82
N SER A 3 -20.20 25.71 -23.69
CA SER A 3 -20.00 26.58 -22.52
C SER A 3 -19.07 25.83 -21.57
N ASN A 4 -17.77 26.10 -21.64
CA ASN A 4 -17.07 27.20 -20.95
C ASN A 4 -16.98 26.93 -19.44
N LEU A 5 -15.80 26.61 -18.92
CA LEU A 5 -14.73 27.55 -18.57
C LEU A 5 -15.04 28.31 -17.27
N ILE A 6 -13.96 28.55 -16.53
CA ILE A 6 -13.86 29.26 -15.24
C ILE A 6 -14.08 28.25 -14.10
N ILE A 7 -13.06 27.78 -13.39
CA ILE A 7 -12.14 28.60 -12.59
C ILE A 7 -10.68 28.15 -12.80
N ARG A 8 -9.94 28.90 -13.63
CA ARG A 8 -8.52 29.22 -13.36
C ARG A 8 -8.54 30.40 -12.39
N LYS A 9 -8.16 30.17 -11.14
CA LYS A 9 -7.48 31.12 -10.22
C LYS A 9 -7.44 30.52 -8.82
N GLU A 10 -6.32 29.90 -8.48
CA GLU A 10 -5.61 30.12 -7.22
C GLU A 10 -4.27 29.39 -7.28
N VAL A 11 -3.22 30.19 -7.52
CA VAL A 11 -1.86 29.88 -7.10
C VAL A 11 -1.89 29.83 -5.57
N ASN A 12 -1.27 28.81 -4.97
CA ASN A 12 -1.22 28.46 -3.54
C ASN A 12 -2.32 27.52 -3.02
N LYS A 13 -2.14 26.22 -3.26
CA LYS A 13 -2.34 25.10 -2.32
C LYS A 13 -2.17 23.79 -3.09
N CYS A 14 -1.14 23.01 -2.76
CA CYS A 14 -1.12 21.58 -3.10
C CYS A 14 -2.33 20.92 -2.43
N ARG A 15 -3.46 20.83 -3.16
CA ARG A 15 -4.63 20.04 -2.78
C ARG A 15 -4.61 18.77 -3.62
N PHE A 16 -3.96 17.74 -3.08
CA PHE A 16 -4.16 16.37 -3.55
C PHE A 16 -5.41 15.83 -2.86
N ALA A 17 -6.56 15.98 -3.51
CA ALA A 17 -7.75 15.24 -3.13
C ALA A 17 -7.59 13.82 -3.69
N LEU A 18 -7.69 12.81 -2.83
CA LEU A 18 -7.87 11.40 -3.23
C LEU A 18 -9.15 11.33 -4.11
N PRO A 19 -9.05 11.10 -5.44
CA PRO A 19 -10.26 10.88 -6.20
C PRO A 19 -10.75 9.47 -5.86
N PHE A 20 -12.03 9.36 -5.48
CA PHE A 20 -12.77 8.16 -5.07
C PHE A 20 -12.59 7.67 -3.62
N SER A 21 -13.12 8.44 -2.66
CA SER A 21 -13.85 7.82 -1.56
C SER A 21 -15.23 7.41 -2.07
N LEU A 22 -15.61 6.13 -1.95
CA LEU A 22 -17.00 5.71 -2.12
C LEU A 22 -17.85 6.49 -1.09
N ARG A 23 -18.65 7.44 -1.57
CA ARG A 23 -19.57 8.20 -0.74
C ARG A 23 -20.82 7.33 -0.54
N LEU A 24 -20.82 6.46 0.47
CA LEU A 24 -22.04 5.81 0.92
C LEU A 24 -22.91 6.87 1.61
N VAL A 25 -24.00 7.23 0.93
CA VAL A 25 -25.05 8.10 1.45
C VAL A 25 -25.77 7.35 2.58
N ALA A 26 -25.63 7.83 3.82
CA ALA A 26 -26.48 7.40 4.91
C ALA A 26 -27.78 8.23 4.86
N GLU A 27 -28.84 7.67 4.26
CA GLU A 27 -30.19 8.21 4.45
C GLU A 27 -30.62 7.93 5.89
N ARG A 28 -30.91 9.01 6.61
CA ARG A 28 -31.53 8.97 7.95
C ARG A 28 -32.96 8.46 7.81
N SER A 29 -33.17 7.20 8.15
CA SER A 29 -34.47 6.67 8.55
C SER A 29 -34.42 6.38 10.05
N VAL A 30 -35.09 7.23 10.82
CA VAL A 30 -35.38 6.98 12.24
C VAL A 30 -36.46 5.91 12.30
N GLN A 31 -36.13 4.74 12.83
CA GLN A 31 -37.09 3.86 13.48
C GLN A 31 -36.36 2.98 14.50
N SER A 32 -36.73 3.16 15.76
CA SER A 32 -36.28 2.34 16.88
C SER A 32 -36.75 0.91 16.71
N THR A 33 -35.90 -0.07 16.99
CA THR A 33 -36.27 -1.26 17.76
C THR A 33 -35.03 -1.94 18.32
N ASN A 34 -35.14 -2.32 19.60
CA ASN A 34 -34.16 -3.05 20.38
C ASN A 34 -33.93 -4.46 19.81
N SER A 35 -32.68 -4.88 19.65
CA SER A 35 -32.23 -6.25 19.98
C SER A 35 -30.71 -6.37 19.87
N SER A 36 -30.08 -6.77 20.97
CA SER A 36 -28.67 -7.19 21.01
C SER A 36 -28.51 -8.54 20.28
N PRO A 37 -27.33 -8.81 19.70
CA PRO A 37 -26.42 -9.68 20.44
C PRO A 37 -24.95 -9.22 20.38
N SER A 38 -24.30 -9.28 21.54
CA SER A 38 -22.89 -8.99 21.72
C SER A 38 -22.04 -10.22 21.36
N SER A 39 -21.11 -10.08 20.42
CA SER A 39 -19.95 -10.98 20.26
C SER A 39 -18.67 -10.14 20.32
N VAL A 40 -18.06 -10.10 21.50
CA VAL A 40 -16.79 -9.44 21.76
C VAL A 40 -15.67 -10.46 21.61
N LEU A 41 -14.80 -10.27 20.61
CA LEU A 41 -13.50 -10.91 20.58
C LEU A 41 -12.53 -10.19 21.52
N ARG A 42 -12.11 -11.02 22.47
CA ARG A 42 -11.16 -10.89 23.57
C ARG A 42 -9.86 -10.16 23.21
N SER A 43 -9.72 -8.91 23.67
CA SER A 43 -8.42 -8.27 23.87
C SER A 43 -7.72 -8.86 25.11
N LYS A 44 -6.41 -9.13 24.99
CA LYS A 44 -5.53 -9.61 26.08
C LYS A 44 -5.13 -8.49 27.06
N GLN A 45 -6.06 -7.66 27.49
CA GLN A 45 -5.84 -6.71 28.59
C GLN A 45 -7.08 -6.63 29.49
N SER A 46 -6.87 -6.72 30.81
CA SER A 46 -7.84 -6.75 31.92
C SER A 46 -8.41 -8.11 32.38
N ASN A 47 -7.56 -9.12 32.57
CA ASN A 47 -8.00 -10.34 33.26
C ASN A 47 -8.32 -10.12 34.77
N GLY A 48 -7.79 -9.06 35.40
CA GLY A 48 -7.96 -8.85 36.84
C GLY A 48 -9.30 -8.28 37.32
N ASN A 49 -10.08 -7.60 36.47
CA ASN A 49 -11.32 -6.91 36.88
C ASN A 49 -12.62 -7.67 36.54
N ARG A 50 -12.56 -8.66 35.64
CA ARG A 50 -13.72 -9.49 35.28
C ARG A 50 -13.91 -10.68 36.22
N GLU A 51 -12.83 -11.28 36.73
CA GLU A 51 -12.91 -12.40 37.68
C GLU A 51 -13.59 -11.98 39.00
N LYS A 52 -13.30 -10.78 39.50
CA LYS A 52 -13.89 -10.23 40.73
C LYS A 52 -15.40 -9.97 40.65
N ASN A 53 -15.96 -9.77 39.46
CA ASN A 53 -17.41 -9.55 39.26
C ASN A 53 -18.18 -10.85 39.01
N LEU A 54 -17.50 -11.92 38.60
CA LEU A 54 -18.13 -13.23 38.36
C LEU A 54 -18.45 -13.98 39.66
N GLU A 55 -17.61 -13.82 40.68
CA GLU A 55 -17.78 -14.43 42.00
C GLU A 55 -18.96 -13.82 42.80
N GLN A 56 -19.43 -12.64 42.43
CA GLN A 56 -20.59 -11.97 43.04
C GLN A 56 -21.93 -12.47 42.49
N ASN A 57 -21.93 -13.32 41.45
CA ASN A 57 -23.17 -13.84 40.89
C ASN A 57 -23.74 -14.97 41.81
N PRO A 58 -25.00 -14.87 42.27
CA PRO A 58 -25.62 -15.83 43.20
C PRO A 58 -25.71 -17.28 42.66
N PHE A 59 -25.51 -17.50 41.37
CA PHE A 59 -25.46 -18.83 40.75
C PHE A 59 -24.03 -19.33 40.46
N TYR A 60 -22.99 -18.53 40.71
CA TYR A 60 -21.61 -18.85 40.36
C TYR A 60 -21.12 -20.15 40.99
N ALA A 61 -21.42 -20.37 42.28
CA ALA A 61 -21.04 -21.59 43.00
C ALA A 61 -21.55 -22.88 42.32
N LYS A 62 -22.73 -22.83 41.69
CA LYS A 62 -23.34 -23.99 41.00
C LYS A 62 -22.67 -24.31 39.67
N TYR A 63 -22.07 -23.31 39.02
CA TYR A 63 -21.45 -23.45 37.69
C TYR A 63 -19.92 -23.36 37.72
N ALA A 64 -19.31 -23.01 38.84
CA ALA A 64 -17.87 -22.85 39.01
C ALA A 64 -17.09 -24.11 38.61
N GLU A 65 -17.51 -25.29 39.05
CA GLU A 65 -16.87 -26.56 38.66
C GLU A 65 -17.01 -26.85 37.16
N LYS A 66 -18.14 -26.47 36.55
CA LYS A 66 -18.38 -26.65 35.12
C LYS A 66 -17.55 -25.69 34.29
N ILE A 67 -17.38 -24.44 34.77
CA ILE A 67 -16.51 -23.42 34.19
C ILE A 67 -15.04 -23.85 34.32
N ALA A 68 -14.63 -24.41 35.46
CA ALA A 68 -13.27 -24.91 35.68
C ALA A 68 -12.94 -26.10 34.76
N LYS A 69 -13.84 -27.08 34.63
CA LYS A 69 -13.67 -28.21 33.69
C LYS A 69 -13.59 -27.76 32.23
N VAL A 70 -14.41 -26.77 31.85
CA VAL A 70 -14.35 -26.19 30.50
C VAL A 70 -13.08 -25.37 30.28
N LYS A 71 -12.58 -24.62 31.28
CA LYS A 71 -11.28 -23.91 31.22
C LYS A 71 -10.09 -24.86 31.09
N GLN A 72 -10.17 -26.03 31.72
CA GLN A 72 -9.11 -27.05 31.64
C GLN A 72 -9.07 -27.74 30.27
N ASN A 73 -10.23 -27.96 29.65
CA ASN A 73 -10.35 -28.53 28.29
C ASN A 73 -10.24 -27.48 27.16
N SER A 74 -10.40 -26.18 27.43
CA SER A 74 -10.39 -25.14 26.40
C SER A 74 -9.00 -24.79 25.88
N SER A 75 -7.93 -25.08 26.63
CA SER A 75 -6.56 -24.78 26.16
C SER A 75 -6.18 -25.64 24.95
N GLU A 76 -6.55 -26.92 24.93
CA GLU A 76 -6.30 -27.79 23.78
C GLU A 76 -7.19 -27.44 22.58
N THR A 77 -8.46 -27.11 22.83
CA THR A 77 -9.39 -26.71 21.76
C THR A 77 -8.96 -25.40 21.10
N VAL A 78 -8.53 -24.40 21.88
CA VAL A 78 -8.02 -23.13 21.35
C VAL A 78 -6.75 -23.36 20.53
N LYS A 79 -5.79 -24.16 21.03
CA LYS A 79 -4.58 -24.52 20.27
C LYS A 79 -4.89 -25.26 18.95
N ARG A 80 -5.90 -26.15 18.95
CA ARG A 80 -6.34 -26.85 17.73
C ARG A 80 -7.01 -25.91 16.73
N ILE A 81 -7.77 -24.92 17.21
CA ILE A 81 -8.38 -23.89 16.37
C ILE A 81 -7.29 -22.98 15.79
N ASP A 82 -6.34 -22.51 16.60
CA ASP A 82 -5.23 -21.67 16.15
C ASP A 82 -4.38 -22.40 15.09
N ALA A 83 -4.03 -23.68 15.33
CA ALA A 83 -3.31 -24.50 14.35
C ALA A 83 -4.10 -24.72 13.05
N ALA A 84 -5.42 -24.93 13.13
CA ALA A 84 -6.26 -25.09 11.95
C ALA A 84 -6.41 -23.79 11.13
N ILE A 85 -6.35 -22.63 11.78
CA ILE A 85 -6.33 -21.31 11.12
C ILE A 85 -4.98 -21.13 10.40
N GLU A 86 -3.86 -21.39 11.08
CA GLU A 86 -2.51 -21.35 10.49
C GLU A 86 -2.38 -22.28 9.28
N ASP A 87 -2.90 -23.51 9.36
CA ASP A 87 -2.91 -24.46 8.24
C ASP A 87 -3.73 -23.94 7.06
N LYS A 88 -4.89 -23.32 7.31
CA LYS A 88 -5.74 -22.75 6.26
C LYS A 88 -5.07 -21.56 5.57
N GLU A 89 -4.47 -20.64 6.33
CA GLU A 89 -3.71 -19.50 5.80
C GLU A 89 -2.50 -19.97 4.99
N ALA A 90 -1.78 -21.00 5.46
CA ALA A 90 -0.65 -21.58 4.74
C ALA A 90 -1.07 -22.25 3.42
N ILE A 91 -2.23 -22.93 3.39
CA ILE A 91 -2.80 -23.51 2.17
C ILE A 91 -3.19 -22.40 1.19
N GLU A 92 -3.87 -21.35 1.65
CA GLU A 92 -4.26 -20.22 0.82
C GLU A 92 -3.05 -19.48 0.25
N LEU A 93 -2.00 -19.30 1.06
CA LEU A 93 -0.74 -18.72 0.62
C LEU A 93 -0.08 -19.58 -0.47
N LYS A 94 -0.04 -20.90 -0.30
CA LYS A 94 0.48 -21.82 -1.32
C LYS A 94 -0.32 -21.77 -2.61
N ASP A 95 -1.64 -21.73 -2.53
CA ASP A 95 -2.50 -21.61 -3.70
C ASP A 95 -2.33 -20.26 -4.41
N ARG A 96 -2.16 -19.17 -3.65
CA ARG A 96 -1.85 -17.84 -4.20
C ARG A 96 -0.48 -17.82 -4.86
N VAL A 97 0.56 -18.35 -4.21
CA VAL A 97 1.90 -18.51 -4.79
C VAL A 97 1.80 -19.28 -6.11
N LYS A 98 1.06 -20.38 -6.13
CA LYS A 98 0.87 -21.18 -7.34
C LYS A 98 0.14 -20.41 -8.44
N ARG A 99 -0.95 -19.69 -8.12
CA ARG A 99 -1.66 -18.82 -9.08
C ARG A 99 -0.74 -17.73 -9.63
N MET A 100 -0.02 -17.06 -8.74
CA MET A 100 0.96 -16.04 -9.10
C MET A 100 2.07 -16.60 -9.98
N GLN A 101 2.57 -17.80 -9.68
CA GLN A 101 3.58 -18.48 -10.48
C GLN A 101 3.04 -18.88 -11.87
N THR A 102 1.78 -19.34 -11.97
CA THR A 102 1.15 -19.64 -13.27
C THR A 102 0.94 -18.40 -14.14
N LEU A 103 0.71 -17.22 -13.54
CA LEU A 103 0.66 -15.96 -14.27
C LEU A 103 2.04 -15.53 -14.81
N TYR A 104 3.12 -16.08 -14.23
CA TYR A 104 4.53 -15.79 -14.52
C TYR A 104 5.23 -16.81 -15.42
N THR A 105 4.66 -18.01 -15.66
CA THR A 105 5.32 -19.09 -16.44
C THR A 105 5.47 -18.83 -17.94
N ASN A 106 5.11 -17.64 -18.43
CA ASN A 106 5.42 -17.24 -19.80
C ASN A 106 6.80 -16.58 -19.82
N ASP A 107 7.85 -17.41 -19.98
CA ASP A 107 9.26 -17.05 -20.26
C ASP A 107 9.75 -15.72 -19.62
N PRO A 108 10.10 -15.73 -18.31
CA PRO A 108 10.47 -14.53 -17.56
C PRO A 108 11.68 -13.79 -18.13
N GLN A 109 12.60 -14.48 -18.83
CA GLN A 109 13.83 -13.88 -19.36
C GLN A 109 13.62 -13.07 -20.64
N LYS A 110 12.64 -13.40 -21.50
CA LYS A 110 12.38 -12.62 -22.73
C LYS A 110 11.44 -11.45 -22.53
N ALA A 111 10.57 -11.48 -21.52
CA ALA A 111 9.61 -10.42 -21.24
C ALA A 111 10.18 -9.33 -20.31
N SER A 112 11.01 -9.69 -19.32
CA SER A 112 11.60 -8.71 -18.39
C SER A 112 12.57 -7.75 -19.07
N ASP A 113 13.41 -8.27 -19.98
CA ASP A 113 14.49 -7.51 -20.61
C ASP A 113 13.99 -6.39 -21.53
N LYS A 114 12.74 -6.50 -22.01
CA LYS A 114 12.12 -5.52 -22.91
C LYS A 114 11.22 -4.53 -22.20
N TRP A 115 10.65 -4.89 -21.06
CA TRP A 115 9.73 -4.03 -20.31
C TRP A 115 10.48 -3.08 -19.36
N PHE A 116 11.62 -3.51 -18.81
CA PHE A 116 12.34 -2.77 -17.76
C PHE A 116 13.69 -2.19 -18.19
N SER A 117 14.00 -2.13 -19.49
CA SER A 117 15.21 -1.43 -19.94
C SER A 117 15.13 0.04 -19.53
N SER A 118 16.15 0.57 -18.87
CA SER A 118 16.19 1.96 -18.43
C SER A 118 15.96 2.90 -19.63
N LYS A 119 14.79 3.54 -19.68
CA LYS A 119 14.43 4.49 -20.74
C LYS A 119 14.91 5.86 -20.32
N SER A 120 15.73 6.52 -21.14
CA SER A 120 16.04 7.94 -20.92
C SER A 120 14.86 8.83 -21.34
N LEU A 121 14.74 10.05 -20.81
CA LEU A 121 13.62 10.94 -21.20
C LEU A 121 13.60 11.22 -22.72
N LYS A 122 14.78 11.20 -23.36
CA LYS A 122 14.95 11.34 -24.83
C LYS A 122 14.25 10.24 -25.63
N GLU A 123 14.15 9.03 -25.08
CA GLU A 123 13.48 7.91 -25.73
C GLU A 123 11.95 7.99 -25.57
N VAL A 124 11.48 8.67 -24.53
CA VAL A 124 10.06 8.84 -24.25
C VAL A 124 9.47 10.05 -24.97
N VAL A 125 10.20 11.16 -25.00
CA VAL A 125 9.79 12.42 -25.62
C VAL A 125 10.96 13.14 -26.29
N LYS A 126 10.66 13.90 -27.35
CA LYS A 126 11.65 14.76 -28.01
C LYS A 126 12.02 15.93 -27.09
N LEU A 127 13.14 15.80 -26.38
CA LEU A 127 13.60 16.80 -25.40
C LEU A 127 13.71 18.21 -25.98
N ASP A 128 14.22 18.35 -27.20
CA ASP A 128 14.42 19.67 -27.82
C ASP A 128 13.11 20.43 -27.99
N LEU A 129 12.03 19.72 -28.31
CA LEU A 129 10.69 20.32 -28.39
C LEU A 129 10.16 20.65 -27.00
N LEU A 130 10.36 19.74 -26.04
CA LEU A 130 9.88 19.91 -24.67
C LEU A 130 10.53 21.10 -23.96
N MET A 131 11.82 21.36 -24.21
CA MET A 131 12.57 22.47 -23.61
C MET A 131 12.07 23.86 -24.04
N ASN A 132 11.46 23.95 -25.22
CA ASN A 132 10.89 25.20 -25.75
C ASN A 132 9.56 25.58 -25.08
N HIS A 133 8.97 24.67 -24.29
CA HIS A 133 7.70 24.89 -23.60
C HIS A 133 7.88 25.44 -22.19
N THR A 134 6.86 26.11 -21.68
CA THR A 134 6.81 26.53 -20.27
C THR A 134 6.55 25.34 -19.34
N ALA A 135 6.81 25.49 -18.04
CA ALA A 135 6.55 24.43 -17.06
C ALA A 135 5.09 23.94 -17.10
N ASP A 136 4.12 24.86 -17.19
CA ASP A 136 2.69 24.53 -17.26
C ASP A 136 2.34 23.77 -18.55
N GLU A 137 2.91 24.19 -19.68
CA GLU A 137 2.73 23.48 -20.96
C GLU A 137 3.32 22.08 -20.93
N ILE A 138 4.50 21.91 -20.30
CA ILE A 138 5.14 20.61 -20.14
C ILE A 138 4.26 19.67 -19.31
N VAL A 139 3.64 20.17 -18.23
CA VAL A 139 2.67 19.40 -17.43
C VAL A 139 1.50 18.92 -18.29
N ASP A 140 0.94 19.80 -19.13
CA ASP A 140 -0.16 19.46 -20.02
C ASP A 140 0.25 18.44 -21.09
N ILE A 141 1.43 18.61 -21.71
CA ILE A 141 1.97 17.70 -22.71
C ILE A 141 2.20 16.32 -22.10
N TRP A 142 2.87 16.25 -20.95
CA TRP A 142 3.16 15.01 -20.24
C TRP A 142 1.87 14.27 -19.87
N SER A 143 0.89 15.00 -19.36
CA SER A 143 -0.40 14.46 -18.95
C SER A 143 -1.19 13.91 -20.13
N LYS A 144 -1.25 14.65 -21.25
CA LYS A 144 -1.95 14.19 -22.47
C LYS A 144 -1.30 12.93 -23.05
N TYR A 145 0.03 12.89 -23.09
CA TYR A 145 0.76 11.77 -23.67
C TYR A 145 0.58 10.46 -22.90
N HIS A 146 0.48 10.51 -21.56
CA HIS A 146 0.30 9.31 -20.73
C HIS A 146 -1.15 8.98 -20.41
N ARG A 147 -2.10 9.90 -20.59
CA ARG A 147 -3.52 9.67 -20.28
C ARG A 147 -4.11 8.45 -20.96
N ASP A 148 -3.78 8.25 -22.24
CA ASP A 148 -4.36 7.18 -23.05
C ASP A 148 -3.47 5.93 -23.09
N LYS A 149 -2.33 5.94 -22.39
CA LYS A 149 -1.46 4.77 -22.30
C LYS A 149 -2.05 3.77 -21.31
N ALA A 150 -2.30 2.56 -21.79
CA ALA A 150 -2.66 1.45 -20.93
C ALA A 150 -1.54 1.16 -19.93
N ASN A 151 -1.93 0.76 -18.72
CA ASN A 151 -1.04 0.24 -17.68
C ASN A 151 0.10 1.19 -17.27
N CYS A 152 -0.21 2.50 -17.25
CA CYS A 152 0.74 3.54 -16.91
C CYS A 152 0.19 4.46 -15.81
N VAL A 153 1.06 4.82 -14.87
CA VAL A 153 0.87 5.96 -13.96
C VAL A 153 1.89 7.04 -14.34
N TYR A 154 1.56 8.31 -14.08
CA TYR A 154 2.46 9.41 -14.37
C TYR A 154 2.27 10.54 -13.38
N ALA A 155 3.31 11.34 -13.19
CA ALA A 155 3.26 12.54 -12.37
C ALA A 155 4.27 13.59 -12.85
N VAL A 156 4.07 14.82 -12.37
CA VAL A 156 5.08 15.88 -12.42
C VAL A 156 5.38 16.28 -10.98
N ILE A 157 6.64 16.20 -10.59
CA ILE A 157 7.09 16.35 -9.21
C ILE A 157 7.93 17.62 -9.12
N PRO A 158 7.65 18.52 -8.15
CA PRO A 158 8.51 19.66 -7.88
C PRO A 158 9.94 19.24 -7.53
N THR A 159 10.94 20.01 -7.98
CA THR A 159 12.36 19.72 -7.74
C THR A 159 12.69 19.48 -6.28
N ASP A 160 12.23 20.34 -5.38
CA ASP A 160 12.51 20.27 -3.93
C ASP A 160 12.03 18.95 -3.33
N LYS A 161 10.86 18.47 -3.75
CA LYS A 161 10.32 17.18 -3.33
C LYS A 161 11.08 16.01 -3.89
N TYR A 162 11.46 16.09 -5.16
CA TYR A 162 12.25 15.02 -5.77
C TYR A 162 13.65 14.91 -5.17
N GLU A 163 14.31 16.02 -4.84
CA GLU A 163 15.61 16.02 -4.17
C GLU A 163 15.55 15.32 -2.80
N GLN A 164 14.47 15.54 -2.04
CA GLN A 164 14.24 14.84 -0.78
C GLN A 164 14.07 13.33 -1.00
N ILE A 165 13.27 12.93 -2.00
CA ILE A 165 13.08 11.53 -2.37
C ILE A 165 14.42 10.89 -2.73
N TYR A 166 15.17 11.53 -3.63
CA TYR A 166 16.42 11.00 -4.16
C TYR A 166 17.52 10.91 -3.09
N LYS A 167 17.62 11.90 -2.20
CA LYS A 167 18.55 11.84 -1.06
C LYS A 167 18.21 10.69 -0.13
N THR A 168 16.94 10.54 0.23
CA THR A 168 16.48 9.50 1.16
C THR A 168 16.62 8.11 0.56
N SER A 169 16.36 7.95 -0.74
CA SER A 169 16.49 6.66 -1.43
C SER A 169 17.94 6.17 -1.54
N ARG A 170 18.90 7.09 -1.66
CA ARG A 170 20.32 6.72 -1.61
C ARG A 170 20.75 6.23 -0.23
N GLU A 171 20.14 6.74 0.84
CA GLU A 171 20.43 6.31 2.21
C GLU A 171 19.75 4.98 2.55
N PHE A 172 18.52 4.81 2.06
CA PHE A 172 17.60 3.71 2.33
C PHE A 172 17.01 3.17 1.02
N PRO A 173 17.74 2.34 0.25
CA PRO A 173 17.33 1.94 -1.09
C PRO A 173 16.23 0.86 -1.13
N LEU A 174 15.93 0.20 -0.01
CA LEU A 174 14.94 -0.88 0.04
C LEU A 174 13.81 -0.55 1.03
N PHE A 175 12.58 -0.90 0.69
CA PHE A 175 11.47 -0.85 1.65
C PHE A 175 10.31 -1.74 1.22
N ILE A 176 9.36 -2.00 2.14
CA ILE A 176 8.12 -2.71 1.83
C ILE A 176 6.92 -1.79 1.88
N TYR A 177 5.97 -2.03 0.97
CA TYR A 177 4.80 -1.19 0.78
C TYR A 177 3.53 -2.03 0.90
N PRO A 178 2.65 -1.73 1.88
CA PRO A 178 1.37 -2.41 2.00
C PRO A 178 0.41 -2.02 0.85
N ILE A 179 -0.18 -3.02 0.22
CA ILE A 179 -1.31 -2.90 -0.69
C ILE A 179 -2.53 -3.55 -0.01
N PRO A 180 -3.60 -2.79 0.29
CA PRO A 180 -4.85 -3.37 0.79
C PRO A 180 -5.42 -4.34 -0.23
N ARG A 181 -5.83 -5.52 0.24
CA ARG A 181 -6.60 -6.50 -0.54
C ARG A 181 -7.98 -6.66 0.11
N PRO A 182 -9.06 -6.75 -0.69
CA PRO A 182 -10.38 -7.01 -0.16
C PRO A 182 -10.44 -8.41 0.48
N ASN A 183 -11.28 -8.57 1.49
CA ASN A 183 -11.52 -9.85 2.13
C ASN A 183 -12.24 -10.80 1.17
N ALA A 184 -12.00 -12.11 1.32
CA ALA A 184 -12.56 -13.14 0.43
C ALA A 184 -14.10 -13.18 0.43
N ASP A 185 -14.74 -12.62 1.45
CA ASP A 185 -16.20 -12.52 1.62
C ASP A 185 -16.76 -11.17 1.13
N GLY A 186 -15.93 -10.25 0.65
CA GLY A 186 -16.33 -8.91 0.22
C GLY A 186 -16.82 -8.01 1.36
N THR A 187 -16.71 -8.46 2.63
CA THR A 187 -17.10 -7.65 3.78
C THR A 187 -15.89 -6.87 4.28
N ASN A 188 -15.99 -5.54 4.25
CA ASN A 188 -15.05 -4.67 4.93
C ASN A 188 -15.40 -4.67 6.42
N ALA A 189 -15.15 -5.78 7.12
CA ALA A 189 -15.17 -5.75 8.58
C ALA A 189 -14.13 -4.71 9.02
N GLU A 190 -14.54 -3.74 9.83
CA GLU A 190 -13.82 -2.48 10.09
C GLU A 190 -12.41 -2.65 10.69
N ASN A 191 -12.01 -3.88 11.05
CA ASN A 191 -10.73 -4.20 11.69
C ASN A 191 -9.93 -5.33 11.00
N ASP A 192 -10.33 -5.83 9.83
CA ASP A 192 -9.73 -7.03 9.22
C ASP A 192 -9.28 -6.77 7.78
N SER A 193 -8.48 -5.73 7.56
CA SER A 193 -7.89 -5.43 6.25
C SER A 193 -6.69 -6.34 6.00
N HIS A 194 -6.78 -7.18 4.96
CA HIS A 194 -5.67 -8.01 4.51
C HIS A 194 -4.71 -7.18 3.66
N TYR A 195 -3.40 -7.31 3.90
CA TYR A 195 -2.37 -6.59 3.16
C TYR A 195 -1.49 -7.55 2.38
N GLU A 196 -1.19 -7.18 1.14
CA GLU A 196 -0.08 -7.73 0.38
C GLU A 196 1.08 -6.74 0.40
N PHE A 197 2.32 -7.24 0.50
CA PHE A 197 3.49 -6.38 0.51
C PHE A 197 4.23 -6.42 -0.82
N MET A 198 4.57 -5.24 -1.31
CA MET A 198 5.51 -5.05 -2.41
C MET A 198 6.86 -4.66 -1.85
N LEU A 199 7.92 -5.34 -2.29
CA LEU A 199 9.29 -4.89 -2.08
C LEU A 199 9.62 -3.84 -3.14
N GLY A 200 9.89 -2.60 -2.72
CA GLY A 200 10.42 -1.56 -3.59
C GLY A 200 11.94 -1.45 -3.44
N GLN A 201 12.63 -1.38 -4.57
CA GLN A 201 14.08 -1.20 -4.65
C GLN A 201 14.41 -0.01 -5.53
N PHE A 202 15.14 0.95 -4.97
CA PHE A 202 15.68 2.07 -5.73
C PHE A 202 16.99 1.69 -6.43
N ASN A 203 17.11 2.12 -7.68
CA ASN A 203 18.35 2.10 -8.44
C ASN A 203 18.49 3.43 -9.19
N GLY A 204 19.24 4.38 -8.62
CA GLY A 204 19.35 5.72 -9.18
C GLY A 204 17.99 6.44 -9.22
N HIS A 205 17.50 6.71 -10.42
CA HIS A 205 16.22 7.40 -10.66
C HIS A 205 15.05 6.44 -10.91
N GLU A 206 15.28 5.14 -10.74
CA GLU A 206 14.33 4.08 -11.02
C GLU A 206 13.93 3.37 -9.73
N ILE A 207 12.69 2.89 -9.67
CA ILE A 207 12.16 2.11 -8.56
C ILE A 207 11.52 0.84 -9.11
N TYR A 208 11.94 -0.31 -8.62
CA TYR A 208 11.42 -1.62 -8.98
C TYR A 208 10.55 -2.17 -7.87
N PHE A 209 9.29 -2.48 -8.18
CA PHE A 209 8.38 -3.14 -7.24
C PHE A 209 8.21 -4.60 -7.59
N THR A 210 8.48 -5.46 -6.62
CA THR A 210 8.34 -6.92 -6.75
C THR A 210 7.45 -7.42 -5.62
N PRO A 211 6.45 -8.29 -5.88
CA PRO A 211 5.66 -8.88 -4.80
C PRO A 211 6.58 -9.60 -3.82
N LEU A 212 6.45 -9.32 -2.52
CA LEU A 212 7.38 -9.84 -1.51
C LEU A 212 7.39 -11.38 -1.50
N ILE A 213 6.24 -12.00 -1.72
CA ILE A 213 6.10 -13.45 -1.80
C ILE A 213 6.90 -14.07 -2.97
N MET A 214 7.00 -13.36 -4.09
CA MET A 214 7.80 -13.80 -5.23
C MET A 214 9.28 -13.64 -4.95
N TYR A 215 9.66 -12.52 -4.34
CA TYR A 215 11.05 -12.31 -3.93
C TYR A 215 11.50 -13.37 -2.92
N GLN A 216 10.63 -13.79 -1.99
CA GLN A 216 10.94 -14.88 -1.06
C GLN A 216 11.21 -16.21 -1.77
N THR A 217 10.49 -16.49 -2.87
CA THR A 217 10.58 -17.75 -3.61
C THR A 217 11.71 -17.77 -4.63
N HIS A 218 11.92 -16.67 -5.37
CA HIS A 218 12.83 -16.61 -6.52
C HIS A 218 14.06 -15.72 -6.30
N LYS A 219 14.10 -14.93 -5.21
CA LYS A 219 15.20 -14.03 -4.85
C LYS A 219 15.57 -13.11 -6.02
N GLU A 220 16.83 -13.09 -6.43
CA GLU A 220 17.37 -12.27 -7.52
C GLU A 220 16.71 -12.54 -8.89
N ASN A 221 16.06 -13.69 -9.06
CA ASN A 221 15.34 -14.02 -10.29
C ASN A 221 13.87 -13.57 -10.26
N ALA A 222 13.41 -12.91 -9.19
CA ALA A 222 12.04 -12.41 -9.11
C ALA A 222 11.87 -11.17 -10.01
N THR A 223 11.02 -11.28 -11.02
CA THR A 223 10.74 -10.17 -11.94
C THR A 223 9.88 -9.09 -11.25
N PRO A 224 10.23 -7.80 -11.38
CA PRO A 224 9.38 -6.70 -10.94
C PRO A 224 8.02 -6.70 -11.67
N VAL A 225 6.95 -6.27 -11.00
CA VAL A 225 5.62 -6.06 -11.61
C VAL A 225 5.37 -4.62 -11.99
N MET A 226 6.15 -3.69 -11.45
CA MET A 226 6.01 -2.27 -11.72
C MET A 226 7.37 -1.61 -11.61
N VAL A 227 7.66 -0.71 -12.55
CA VAL A 227 8.82 0.16 -12.48
C VAL A 227 8.40 1.60 -12.64
N ILE A 228 8.94 2.45 -11.76
CA ILE A 228 8.80 3.90 -11.83
C ILE A 228 10.13 4.47 -12.30
N HIS A 229 10.10 5.29 -13.34
CA HIS A 229 11.21 6.10 -13.81
C HIS A 229 10.96 7.56 -13.45
N HIS A 230 12.00 8.21 -12.91
CA HIS A 230 12.05 9.65 -12.72
C HIS A 230 13.04 10.27 -13.71
N TYR A 231 12.64 11.39 -14.30
CA TYR A 231 13.38 12.09 -15.34
C TYR A 231 13.79 13.49 -14.84
N PRO A 232 14.99 13.62 -14.25
CA PRO A 232 15.46 14.87 -13.63
C PRO A 232 15.99 15.89 -14.64
N GLU A 233 15.95 15.62 -15.95
CA GLU A 233 16.56 16.46 -16.99
C GLU A 233 16.02 17.90 -17.01
N LEU A 234 14.81 18.12 -16.51
CA LEU A 234 14.14 19.42 -16.46
C LEU A 234 14.25 20.13 -15.09
N GLN A 235 14.94 19.51 -14.13
CA GLN A 235 15.03 19.99 -12.75
C GLN A 235 15.64 21.39 -12.68
N ASN A 236 16.78 21.60 -13.33
CA ASN A 236 17.51 22.87 -13.29
C ASN A 236 16.86 23.99 -14.12
N SER A 237 16.15 23.64 -15.21
CA SER A 237 15.65 24.60 -16.19
C SER A 237 14.18 24.96 -16.00
N LYS A 238 13.36 24.02 -15.52
CA LYS A 238 11.90 24.15 -15.39
C LYS A 238 11.40 23.89 -13.96
N ASN A 239 12.29 23.60 -13.02
CA ASN A 239 11.98 23.34 -11.62
C ASN A 239 10.97 22.20 -11.40
N LEU A 240 11.04 21.17 -12.25
CA LEU A 240 10.18 20.00 -12.20
C LEU A 240 10.91 18.74 -12.66
N VAL A 241 10.41 17.60 -12.21
CA VAL A 241 10.87 16.26 -12.57
C VAL A 241 9.67 15.48 -13.09
N LEU A 242 9.83 14.85 -14.25
CA LEU A 242 8.77 14.02 -14.82
C LEU A 242 8.87 12.60 -14.26
N MET A 243 7.72 11.95 -14.10
CA MET A 243 7.64 10.58 -13.60
C MET A 243 6.67 9.77 -14.47
N SER A 244 7.08 8.55 -14.83
CA SER A 244 6.23 7.54 -15.45
C SER A 244 6.45 6.21 -14.75
N GLY A 245 5.37 5.51 -14.44
CA GLY A 245 5.41 4.13 -13.94
C GLY A 245 4.66 3.19 -14.88
N GLU A 246 5.31 2.11 -15.30
CA GLU A 246 4.72 1.05 -16.10
C GLU A 246 4.50 -0.17 -15.20
N TYR A 247 3.34 -0.81 -15.28
CA TYR A 247 3.00 -1.98 -14.46
C TYR A 247 2.37 -3.12 -15.24
N ASP A 248 2.49 -4.35 -14.74
CA ASP A 248 1.81 -5.53 -15.29
C ASP A 248 0.36 -5.58 -14.81
N SER A 249 -0.58 -5.40 -15.74
CA SER A 249 -2.02 -5.41 -15.47
C SER A 249 -2.57 -6.76 -15.02
N LYS A 250 -1.79 -7.84 -15.11
CA LYS A 250 -2.17 -9.15 -14.56
C LYS A 250 -2.00 -9.21 -13.05
N MET A 251 -1.15 -8.36 -12.49
CA MET A 251 -0.73 -8.39 -11.08
C MET A 251 -1.17 -7.15 -10.29
N LEU A 252 -1.18 -5.99 -10.95
CA LEU A 252 -1.58 -4.73 -10.35
C LEU A 252 -2.67 -4.07 -11.19
N ASN A 253 -3.62 -3.42 -10.52
CA ASN A 253 -4.53 -2.48 -11.17
C ASN A 253 -4.01 -1.03 -11.05
N LEU A 254 -4.67 -0.10 -11.75
CA LEU A 254 -4.28 1.31 -11.77
C LEU A 254 -4.27 1.95 -10.37
N LEU A 255 -5.27 1.64 -9.54
CA LEU A 255 -5.38 2.21 -8.19
C LEU A 255 -4.25 1.71 -7.28
N GLU A 256 -3.85 0.45 -7.44
CA GLU A 256 -2.73 -0.16 -6.70
C GLU A 256 -1.40 0.45 -7.13
N ALA A 257 -1.18 0.62 -8.44
CA ALA A 257 0.01 1.30 -8.96
C ALA A 257 0.10 2.77 -8.49
N GLN A 258 -1.03 3.48 -8.46
CA GLN A 258 -1.12 4.82 -7.89
C GLN A 258 -0.85 4.83 -6.38
N CYS A 259 -1.40 3.86 -5.65
CA CYS A 259 -1.17 3.69 -4.22
C CYS A 259 0.33 3.52 -3.91
N LEU A 260 1.02 2.63 -4.64
CA LEU A 260 2.47 2.44 -4.50
C LEU A 260 3.25 3.73 -4.79
N SER A 261 2.89 4.43 -5.87
CA SER A 261 3.53 5.70 -6.24
C SER A 261 3.36 6.77 -5.17
N ASN A 262 2.17 6.84 -4.55
CA ASN A 262 1.89 7.79 -3.46
C ASN A 262 2.64 7.42 -2.18
N GLN A 263 2.79 6.12 -1.89
CA GLN A 263 3.56 5.68 -0.74
C GLN A 263 5.05 6.03 -0.86
N ILE A 264 5.63 6.07 -2.07
CA ILE A 264 6.99 6.62 -2.25
C ILE A 264 7.07 8.05 -1.72
N GLN A 265 6.13 8.91 -2.13
CA GLN A 265 6.11 10.29 -1.64
C GLN A 265 5.91 10.34 -0.13
N LEU A 266 5.03 9.49 0.41
CA LEU A 266 4.73 9.43 1.84
C LEU A 266 5.97 9.14 2.68
N TYR A 267 6.78 8.16 2.29
CA TYR A 267 7.94 7.72 3.07
C TYR A 267 9.24 8.48 2.74
N TYR A 268 9.40 8.96 1.49
CA TYR A 268 10.68 9.50 1.01
C TYR A 268 10.67 11.02 0.77
N ALA A 269 9.51 11.66 0.61
CA ALA A 269 9.44 13.11 0.31
C ALA A 269 9.23 14.01 1.54
N GLY A 270 9.21 13.43 2.74
CA GLY A 270 8.92 14.14 3.98
C GLY A 270 10.00 13.97 5.04
N GLU A 271 9.94 14.81 6.08
CA GLU A 271 10.88 14.80 7.22
C GLU A 271 10.30 14.13 8.46
N ASP A 272 9.26 13.30 8.29
CA ASP A 272 8.61 12.61 9.38
C ASP A 272 9.56 11.58 10.01
N ILE A 273 9.90 11.82 11.29
CA ILE A 273 10.84 11.00 12.06
C ILE A 273 10.36 9.55 12.15
N LYS A 274 9.05 9.30 12.28
CA LYS A 274 8.53 7.92 12.39
C LYS A 274 8.72 7.17 11.08
N LYS A 275 8.40 7.81 9.96
CA LYS A 275 8.57 7.22 8.62
C LYS A 275 10.05 6.98 8.31
N ARG A 276 10.91 7.94 8.64
CA ARG A 276 12.36 7.81 8.46
C ARG A 276 12.96 6.73 9.37
N LEU A 277 12.44 6.55 10.58
CA LEU A 277 12.82 5.45 11.47
C LEU A 277 12.43 4.08 10.89
N LEU A 278 11.26 3.96 10.27
CA LEU A 278 10.87 2.72 9.58
C LEU A 278 11.82 2.38 8.43
N LEU A 279 12.20 3.36 7.62
CA LEU A 279 13.20 3.19 6.55
C LEU A 279 14.55 2.75 7.12
N TYR A 280 15.02 3.42 8.18
CA TYR A 280 16.27 3.08 8.85
C TYR A 280 16.27 1.65 9.40
N LYS A 281 15.24 1.29 10.19
CA LYS A 281 15.09 -0.06 10.76
C LYS A 281 15.11 -1.11 9.65
N PHE A 282 14.39 -0.90 8.55
CA PHE A 282 14.34 -1.88 7.45
C PHE A 282 15.71 -2.07 6.78
N ASN A 283 16.47 -1.00 6.54
CA ASN A 283 17.72 -1.06 5.77
C ASN A 283 18.98 -1.35 6.62
N ARG A 284 18.95 -1.04 7.93
CA ARG A 284 20.14 -1.08 8.80
C ARG A 284 19.99 -2.01 10.00
N GLU A 285 18.78 -2.10 10.55
CA GLU A 285 18.49 -2.86 11.78
C GLU A 285 17.25 -3.76 11.61
N PRO A 286 17.30 -4.73 10.67
CA PRO A 286 16.11 -5.52 10.30
C PRO A 286 15.54 -6.33 11.48
N ASN A 287 16.36 -6.65 12.49
CA ASN A 287 15.92 -7.34 13.71
C ASN A 287 14.96 -6.50 14.58
N CYS A 288 14.98 -5.17 14.41
CA CYS A 288 14.11 -4.23 15.13
C CYS A 288 12.96 -3.71 14.26
N PHE A 289 12.86 -4.18 13.02
CA PHE A 289 11.81 -3.79 12.08
C PHE A 289 10.50 -4.55 12.34
N SER A 290 9.38 -3.85 12.26
CA SER A 290 8.04 -4.41 12.41
C SER A 290 7.15 -3.96 11.25
N TYR A 291 6.67 -4.90 10.45
CA TYR A 291 5.75 -4.60 9.34
C TYR A 291 4.39 -4.08 9.83
N ILE A 292 4.02 -4.38 11.08
CA ILE A 292 2.79 -3.88 11.72
C ILE A 292 2.88 -2.36 11.89
N GLU A 293 4.06 -1.83 12.24
CA GLU A 293 4.27 -0.38 12.34
C GLU A 293 4.08 0.31 10.97
N VAL A 294 4.48 -0.34 9.88
CA VAL A 294 4.27 0.15 8.50
C VAL A 294 2.79 0.21 8.15
N ILE A 295 2.02 -0.84 8.48
CA ILE A 295 0.57 -0.85 8.26
C ILE A 295 -0.11 0.29 9.03
N ASN A 296 0.22 0.43 10.32
CA ASN A 296 -0.38 1.46 11.17
C ASN A 296 -0.07 2.87 10.64
N GLU A 297 1.19 3.13 10.25
CA GLU A 297 1.58 4.43 9.70
C GLU A 297 0.92 4.70 8.34
N PHE A 298 0.79 3.67 7.50
CA PHE A 298 0.05 3.76 6.24
C PHE A 298 -1.42 4.10 6.47
N GLN A 299 -2.12 3.37 7.35
CA GLN A 299 -3.53 3.63 7.67
C GLN A 299 -3.75 5.01 8.26
N ASN A 300 -2.89 5.44 9.18
CA ASN A 300 -2.94 6.79 9.77
C ASN A 300 -2.81 7.90 8.71
N SER A 301 -2.07 7.62 7.65
CA SER A 301 -1.87 8.56 6.54
C SER A 301 -3.06 8.62 5.58
N LEU A 302 -3.98 7.65 5.61
CA LEU A 302 -5.21 7.64 4.82
C LEU A 302 -6.34 8.48 5.46
N VAL A 303 -6.30 8.70 6.77
CA VAL A 303 -7.30 9.49 7.48
C VAL A 303 -7.00 10.98 7.31
N ILE A 304 -7.85 11.67 6.56
CA ILE A 304 -7.80 13.14 6.45
C ILE A 304 -8.15 13.72 7.83
N LYS A 305 -7.19 14.44 8.43
CA LYS A 305 -7.41 15.23 9.64
C LYS A 305 -7.95 16.61 9.30
#